data_AF-A0A7V4UQ41-F1
#
_entry.id   AF-A0A7V4UQ41-F1
#
_cell.length_a   1.000
_cell.length_b   1.000
_cell.length_c   1.000
_cell.angle_alpha   90.00
_cell.angle_beta   90.00
_cell.angle_gamma   90.00
#
_symmetry.space_group_name_H-M   'P 1'
#
loop_
_entity.id
_entity.type
_entity.pdbx_description
1 polymer ?
#
loop_
_entity_poly.entity_id
_entity_poly.type
_entity_poly.pdbx_seq_one_letter_code
_entity_poly.pdbx_strand_id
1 'polypeptide(L)'
;AVQILNMVMGAYYVPGGHRGPNLVGPAGRWGPGATKEGLITPPSAIGHGARYYQFEERSPDDLGLHQLFPITTNRSPMYQINLTHPKEFSLPYQPQLLIVCRRNLMMNNGSPELLAQALKKIPFIATFSTHLDEVAEFADLVLPEAHYLERFDLFPNRPSHTMSPATGHFYWGLRQPVIEPLGQARRWIDVLFEVADRMGFLGDVYKLMNVNLGLREPYKLDPSQRYTMEQIYDCWTKSLFGPERGIEWFKKNGYHKVPRAVEEKYPGPFIKPRFPVYFENMLRAKKSVGKVAAQMGREWDTSDYQAVPDWKPCPAYDAGKSAYDLYVVNFKIPFHSLSVTTQNPWLNDLAERNPYAYKILINAETGARKGIKDGEEIWVESVAGKVKGEAKLTECIHPEVVGIAGVFGSWAEGKPVAKGKGVHFNSLLPISLERIDPVSTGVDSCIRVKISRAA
;
A
#
# COMPACT_ATOMS: atom_id res chain seq x y z
N ALA A 1 -3.64 21.35 5.44
CA ALA A 1 -3.87 22.21 6.63
C ALA A 1 -3.38 21.60 7.95
N VAL A 2 -3.96 20.50 8.45
CA VAL A 2 -3.66 19.94 9.80
C VAL A 2 -2.17 19.59 10.03
N GLN A 3 -1.51 19.04 9.02
CA GLN A 3 -0.08 18.72 9.08
C GLN A 3 0.79 19.99 9.16
N ILE A 4 0.47 21.06 8.42
CA ILE A 4 1.20 22.32 8.51
C ILE A 4 1.09 22.95 9.89
N LEU A 5 -0.06 22.85 10.55
CA LEU A 5 -0.20 23.37 11.91
C LEU A 5 0.80 22.71 12.86
N ASN A 6 0.97 21.38 12.78
CA ASN A 6 2.00 20.68 13.56
C ASN A 6 3.42 21.14 13.20
N MET A 7 3.66 21.55 11.95
CA MET A 7 4.96 22.05 11.49
C MET A 7 5.28 23.42 12.07
N VAL A 8 4.31 24.35 11.98
CA VAL A 8 4.45 25.71 12.49
C VAL A 8 4.61 25.72 14.01
N MET A 9 3.89 24.83 14.72
CA MET A 9 3.98 24.70 16.16
C MET A 9 5.24 23.96 16.65
N GLY A 10 6.07 23.42 15.74
CA GLY A 10 7.22 22.58 16.11
C GLY A 10 6.80 21.24 16.73
N ALA A 11 5.56 20.80 16.51
CA ALA A 11 4.97 19.60 17.10
C ALA A 11 5.25 18.32 16.27
N TYR A 12 6.24 18.32 15.37
CA TYR A 12 6.65 17.12 14.65
C TYR A 12 7.77 16.38 15.36
N TYR A 13 7.62 15.06 15.47
CA TYR A 13 8.67 14.18 16.00
C TYR A 13 9.18 14.59 17.39
N VAL A 14 8.27 15.10 18.23
CA VAL A 14 8.49 15.46 19.63
C VAL A 14 7.57 14.64 20.56
N PRO A 15 7.84 14.55 21.87
CA PRO A 15 6.91 13.95 22.81
C PRO A 15 5.53 14.63 22.76
N GLY A 16 4.46 13.83 22.67
CA GLY A 16 3.08 14.33 22.59
C GLY A 16 2.66 14.95 21.25
N GLY A 17 3.60 15.14 20.31
CA GLY A 17 3.33 15.72 18.99
C GLY A 17 2.92 14.71 17.92
N HIS A 18 2.81 15.20 16.68
CA HIS A 18 2.58 14.35 15.51
C HIS A 18 3.80 13.46 15.25
N ARG A 19 3.56 12.14 15.24
CA ARG A 19 4.58 11.13 14.95
C ARG A 19 4.21 10.40 13.66
N GLY A 20 5.08 10.52 12.66
CA GLY A 20 5.00 9.78 11.42
C GLY A 20 5.76 8.44 11.48
N PRO A 21 6.23 7.92 10.33
CA PRO A 21 7.16 6.80 10.29
C PRO A 21 8.48 7.10 11.04
N ASN A 22 9.31 6.09 11.25
CA ASN A 22 10.62 6.28 11.90
C ASN A 22 11.56 7.08 10.99
N LEU A 23 11.61 8.40 11.20
CA LEU A 23 12.43 9.34 10.42
C LEU A 23 13.94 9.18 10.66
N VAL A 24 14.30 8.73 11.87
CA VAL A 24 15.66 8.38 12.27
C VAL A 24 15.59 7.01 12.93
N GLY A 25 16.73 6.36 13.09
CA GLY A 25 16.81 5.04 13.70
C GLY A 25 18.20 4.49 13.55
N PRO A 26 18.39 3.16 13.60
CA PRO A 26 19.45 2.59 14.40
C PRO A 26 20.82 3.25 14.19
N ALA A 27 21.31 3.93 15.24
CA ALA A 27 22.57 4.67 15.26
C ALA A 27 22.64 5.80 14.19
N GLY A 28 21.52 6.42 13.84
CA GLY A 28 21.41 7.54 12.90
C GLY A 28 21.53 7.19 11.40
N ARG A 29 21.66 5.92 11.01
CA ARG A 29 22.11 5.48 9.66
C ARG A 29 21.22 5.84 8.46
N TRP A 30 20.02 6.31 8.68
CA TRP A 30 18.96 6.57 7.70
C TRP A 30 18.15 7.82 8.11
N GLY A 31 18.84 8.82 8.66
CA GLY A 31 18.24 10.12 8.97
C GLY A 31 17.98 10.97 7.72
N PRO A 32 17.22 12.07 7.86
CA PRO A 32 16.96 13.00 6.77
C PRO A 32 18.23 13.73 6.34
N GLY A 33 18.31 14.07 5.06
CA GLY A 33 19.39 14.90 4.51
C GLY A 33 19.01 16.37 4.43
N ALA A 34 19.87 17.16 3.78
CA ALA A 34 19.66 18.58 3.51
C ALA A 34 19.91 18.88 2.03
N THR A 35 19.10 19.76 1.44
CA THR A 35 19.44 20.41 0.16
C THR A 35 20.54 21.45 0.38
N LYS A 36 21.12 21.99 -0.71
CA LYS A 36 22.09 23.09 -0.62
C LYS A 36 21.49 24.34 0.06
N GLU A 37 20.19 24.54 -0.10
CA GLU A 37 19.41 25.62 0.53
C GLU A 37 19.03 25.31 1.99
N GLY A 38 19.48 24.17 2.54
CA GLY A 38 19.19 23.75 3.91
C GLY A 38 17.75 23.28 4.13
N LEU A 39 17.04 22.85 3.08
CA LEU A 39 15.72 22.22 3.20
C LEU A 39 15.89 20.72 3.49
N ILE A 40 14.98 20.16 4.29
CA ILE A 40 15.00 18.74 4.61
C ILE A 40 14.76 17.87 3.37
N THR A 41 15.54 16.80 3.23
CA THR A 41 15.26 15.72 2.25
C THR A 41 14.85 14.45 2.98
N PRO A 42 13.91 13.66 2.44
CA PRO A 42 13.47 12.43 3.09
C PRO A 42 14.66 11.45 3.20
N PRO A 43 14.68 10.62 4.27
CA PRO A 43 15.67 9.56 4.33
C PRO A 43 15.43 8.53 3.22
N SER A 44 16.51 7.93 2.73
CA SER A 44 16.48 6.90 1.68
C SER A 44 15.53 5.75 2.00
N ALA A 45 15.36 5.42 3.28
CA ALA A 45 14.51 4.33 3.75
C ALA A 45 12.98 4.60 3.75
N ILE A 46 12.57 5.85 3.45
CA ILE A 46 11.16 6.27 3.41
C ILE A 46 10.80 6.80 2.01
N GLY A 47 11.78 7.32 1.26
CA GLY A 47 11.53 8.04 0.00
C GLY A 47 10.96 7.24 -1.18
N HIS A 48 11.06 5.90 -1.22
CA HIS A 48 10.50 5.03 -2.29
C HIS A 48 10.54 5.60 -3.72
N GLY A 49 11.67 6.18 -4.13
CA GLY A 49 11.86 6.74 -5.47
C GLY A 49 11.24 8.12 -5.71
N ALA A 50 10.50 8.72 -4.78
CA ALA A 50 10.04 10.09 -4.87
C ALA A 50 11.22 11.07 -4.98
N ARG A 51 11.13 12.02 -5.90
CA ARG A 51 12.17 13.03 -6.12
C ARG A 51 11.62 14.41 -5.76
N TYR A 52 11.89 14.85 -4.55
CA TYR A 52 11.32 16.11 -4.04
C TYR A 52 11.95 17.37 -4.64
N TYR A 53 13.19 17.29 -5.14
CA TYR A 53 13.96 18.47 -5.59
C TYR A 53 14.70 18.29 -6.92
N GLN A 54 14.75 17.07 -7.47
CA GLN A 54 15.52 16.74 -8.67
C GLN A 54 14.63 15.96 -9.65
N PHE A 55 14.08 16.65 -10.63
CA PHE A 55 13.08 16.08 -11.52
C PHE A 55 13.69 15.61 -12.85
N GLU A 56 13.16 14.52 -13.41
CA GLU A 56 13.52 14.08 -14.76
C GLU A 56 12.53 14.64 -15.78
N GLU A 57 13.03 15.36 -16.77
CA GLU A 57 12.24 16.01 -17.82
C GLU A 57 12.26 15.18 -19.13
N ARG A 58 11.95 13.89 -19.02
CA ARG A 58 11.84 12.95 -20.15
C ARG A 58 10.43 12.34 -20.19
N SER A 59 10.00 11.88 -21.36
CA SER A 59 8.73 11.14 -21.47
C SER A 59 8.77 9.86 -20.61
N PRO A 60 7.67 9.53 -19.91
CA PRO A 60 7.61 8.31 -19.13
C PRO A 60 7.68 7.05 -19.99
N ASP A 61 8.38 6.04 -19.48
CA ASP A 61 8.53 4.71 -20.06
C ASP A 61 8.10 3.60 -19.09
N ASP A 62 7.49 3.94 -17.96
CA ASP A 62 7.01 3.00 -16.95
C ASP A 62 5.49 3.09 -16.74
N LEU A 63 4.87 1.98 -16.32
CA LEU A 63 3.43 1.92 -16.05
C LEU A 63 2.95 2.90 -14.98
N GLY A 64 3.83 3.45 -14.15
CA GLY A 64 3.48 4.39 -13.07
C GLY A 64 3.58 5.85 -13.49
N LEU A 65 4.04 6.14 -14.71
CA LEU A 65 4.26 7.49 -15.25
C LEU A 65 5.13 8.35 -14.34
N HIS A 66 6.30 7.84 -13.95
CA HIS A 66 7.12 8.44 -12.90
C HIS A 66 7.39 9.95 -13.10
N GLN A 67 7.67 10.36 -14.34
CA GLN A 67 8.03 11.74 -14.67
C GLN A 67 6.83 12.71 -14.64
N LEU A 68 5.59 12.21 -14.75
CA LEU A 68 4.38 13.00 -14.54
C LEU A 68 3.98 13.10 -13.07
N PHE A 69 4.44 12.16 -12.24
CA PHE A 69 4.20 12.15 -10.79
C PHE A 69 5.54 12.06 -10.01
N PRO A 70 6.40 13.10 -10.07
CA PRO A 70 7.73 13.02 -9.47
C PRO A 70 7.73 13.04 -7.94
N ILE A 71 6.70 13.62 -7.32
CA ILE A 71 6.61 13.81 -5.86
C ILE A 71 6.08 12.56 -5.15
N THR A 72 5.28 11.74 -5.82
CA THR A 72 4.60 10.62 -5.17
C THR A 72 5.55 9.50 -4.74
N THR A 73 5.20 8.83 -3.64
CA THR A 73 5.83 7.59 -3.16
C THR A 73 5.04 6.34 -3.53
N ASN A 74 3.79 6.48 -4.01
CA ASN A 74 2.92 5.40 -4.45
C ASN A 74 2.41 5.72 -5.87
N ARG A 75 2.27 4.73 -6.75
CA ARG A 75 1.74 4.92 -8.12
C ARG A 75 0.73 3.84 -8.50
N SER A 76 0.24 3.11 -7.51
CA SER A 76 -0.60 1.92 -7.72
C SER A 76 -1.83 2.17 -8.60
N PRO A 77 -2.57 3.30 -8.44
CA PRO A 77 -3.74 3.58 -9.28
C PRO A 77 -3.37 3.79 -10.76
N MET A 78 -2.21 4.37 -11.04
CA MET A 78 -1.74 4.59 -12.41
C MET A 78 -1.46 3.28 -13.13
N TYR A 79 -0.96 2.24 -12.43
CA TYR A 79 -0.80 0.92 -13.03
C TYR A 79 -2.13 0.38 -13.57
N GLN A 80 -3.22 0.52 -12.80
CA GLN A 80 -4.54 0.07 -13.24
C GLN A 80 -5.04 0.89 -14.45
N ILE A 81 -4.99 2.22 -14.38
CA ILE A 81 -5.45 3.09 -15.48
C ILE A 81 -4.66 2.80 -16.77
N ASN A 82 -3.33 2.73 -16.67
CA ASN A 82 -2.46 2.50 -17.81
C ASN A 82 -2.66 1.12 -18.45
N LEU A 83 -2.93 0.08 -17.65
CA LEU A 83 -3.25 -1.24 -18.18
C LEU A 83 -4.62 -1.26 -18.89
N THR A 84 -5.58 -0.48 -18.41
CA THR A 84 -6.89 -0.35 -19.07
C THR A 84 -6.78 0.46 -20.37
N HIS A 85 -5.96 1.51 -20.39
CA HIS A 85 -5.85 2.49 -21.49
C HIS A 85 -4.39 2.73 -21.94
N PRO A 86 -3.65 1.71 -22.43
CA PRO A 86 -2.21 1.83 -22.67
C PRO A 86 -1.83 2.85 -23.76
N LYS A 87 -2.71 3.08 -24.73
CA LYS A 87 -2.52 4.09 -25.78
C LYS A 87 -2.71 5.53 -25.27
N GLU A 88 -3.43 5.71 -24.17
CA GLU A 88 -3.73 7.03 -23.62
C GLU A 88 -2.49 7.68 -22.99
N PHE A 89 -1.52 6.90 -22.51
CA PHE A 89 -0.30 7.44 -21.90
C PHE A 89 0.96 7.12 -22.69
N SER A 90 0.79 6.79 -23.97
CA SER A 90 1.89 6.54 -24.92
C SER A 90 2.90 5.50 -24.43
N LEU A 91 2.42 4.44 -23.74
CA LEU A 91 3.31 3.36 -23.32
C LEU A 91 3.93 2.70 -24.55
N PRO A 92 5.27 2.59 -24.62
CA PRO A 92 5.93 2.02 -25.79
C PRO A 92 5.83 0.49 -25.86
N TYR A 93 5.08 -0.14 -24.96
CA TYR A 93 4.92 -1.59 -24.87
C TYR A 93 3.54 -1.97 -24.34
N GLN A 94 3.19 -3.24 -24.55
CA GLN A 94 2.09 -3.91 -23.88
C GLN A 94 2.66 -4.98 -22.94
N PRO A 95 2.32 -4.96 -21.63
CA PRO A 95 2.75 -6.00 -20.70
C PRO A 95 2.33 -7.40 -21.16
N GLN A 96 3.31 -8.30 -21.28
CA GLN A 96 3.09 -9.69 -21.74
C GLN A 96 2.92 -10.68 -20.58
N LEU A 97 3.48 -10.34 -19.41
CA LEU A 97 3.54 -11.20 -18.23
C LEU A 97 3.24 -10.37 -16.98
N LEU A 98 2.32 -10.86 -16.14
CA LEU A 98 2.10 -10.35 -14.79
C LEU A 98 2.42 -11.45 -13.77
N ILE A 99 3.36 -11.18 -12.87
CA ILE A 99 3.63 -12.05 -11.72
C ILE A 99 3.09 -11.38 -10.46
N VAL A 100 2.09 -11.99 -9.82
CA VAL A 100 1.46 -11.48 -8.60
C VAL A 100 1.99 -12.22 -7.39
N CYS A 101 2.69 -11.51 -6.50
CA CYS A 101 3.29 -12.11 -5.31
C CYS A 101 2.55 -11.65 -4.04
N ARG A 102 1.72 -12.53 -3.44
CA ARG A 102 1.03 -12.28 -2.16
C ARG A 102 0.16 -11.00 -2.16
N ARG A 103 -0.50 -10.72 -3.28
CA ARG A 103 -1.40 -9.57 -3.45
C ARG A 103 -2.72 -10.05 -4.05
N ASN A 104 -3.78 -9.40 -3.63
CA ASN A 104 -5.09 -9.57 -4.24
C ASN A 104 -5.52 -8.20 -4.80
N LEU A 105 -5.29 -8.01 -6.10
CA LEU A 105 -5.53 -6.75 -6.78
C LEU A 105 -7.04 -6.44 -6.85
N MET A 106 -7.88 -7.47 -6.99
CA MET A 106 -9.34 -7.36 -7.09
C MET A 106 -9.99 -6.85 -5.80
N MET A 107 -9.43 -7.19 -4.65
CA MET A 107 -9.95 -6.79 -3.34
C MET A 107 -9.37 -5.47 -2.81
N ASN A 108 -8.32 -4.92 -3.42
CA ASN A 108 -7.57 -3.78 -2.85
C ASN A 108 -7.48 -2.55 -3.76
N ASN A 109 -7.75 -2.67 -5.06
CA ASN A 109 -7.77 -1.55 -6.00
C ASN A 109 -9.18 -0.96 -6.17
N GLY A 110 -9.36 0.05 -7.04
CA GLY A 110 -10.70 0.58 -7.38
C GLY A 110 -11.56 -0.47 -8.12
N SER A 111 -12.64 -0.03 -8.79
CA SER A 111 -13.62 -0.91 -9.47
C SER A 111 -13.03 -2.24 -9.97
N PRO A 112 -13.46 -3.39 -9.39
CA PRO A 112 -12.97 -4.70 -9.79
C PRO A 112 -13.34 -5.03 -11.24
N GLU A 113 -14.42 -4.47 -11.77
CA GLU A 113 -14.84 -4.64 -13.16
C GLU A 113 -13.82 -4.04 -14.13
N LEU A 114 -13.37 -2.81 -13.86
CA LEU A 114 -12.32 -2.17 -14.66
C LEU A 114 -10.98 -2.91 -14.54
N LEU A 115 -10.64 -3.37 -13.34
CA LEU A 115 -9.44 -4.17 -13.16
C LEU A 115 -9.52 -5.52 -13.90
N ALA A 116 -10.66 -6.20 -13.88
CA ALA A 116 -10.88 -7.44 -14.62
C ALA A 116 -10.67 -7.23 -16.13
N GLN A 117 -11.17 -6.11 -16.68
CA GLN A 117 -10.93 -5.75 -18.09
C GLN A 117 -9.45 -5.52 -18.39
N ALA A 118 -8.70 -4.93 -17.46
CA ALA A 118 -7.26 -4.73 -17.59
C ALA A 118 -6.49 -6.07 -17.53
N LEU A 119 -6.80 -6.92 -16.55
CA LEU A 119 -6.15 -8.23 -16.37
C LEU A 119 -6.36 -9.13 -17.59
N LYS A 120 -7.57 -9.16 -18.17
CA LYS A 120 -7.87 -9.93 -19.39
C LYS A 120 -7.03 -9.55 -20.63
N LYS A 121 -6.36 -8.39 -20.62
CA LYS A 121 -5.48 -7.95 -21.72
C LYS A 121 -4.04 -8.43 -21.56
N ILE A 122 -3.67 -9.00 -20.42
CA ILE A 122 -2.34 -9.52 -20.15
C ILE A 122 -2.30 -10.98 -20.61
N PRO A 123 -1.45 -11.34 -21.59
CA PRO A 123 -1.43 -12.69 -22.17
C PRO A 123 -1.10 -13.83 -21.20
N PHE A 124 -0.33 -13.56 -20.16
CA PHE A 124 0.03 -14.57 -19.17
C PHE A 124 0.08 -13.98 -17.75
N ILE A 125 -0.68 -14.56 -16.84
CA ILE A 125 -0.74 -14.19 -15.44
C ILE A 125 -0.31 -15.38 -14.59
N ALA A 126 0.78 -15.20 -13.83
CA ALA A 126 1.22 -16.11 -12.79
C ALA A 126 0.95 -15.50 -11.41
N THR A 127 0.35 -16.26 -10.49
CA THR A 127 0.13 -15.79 -9.12
C THR A 127 0.65 -16.77 -8.08
N PHE A 128 1.27 -16.23 -7.04
CA PHE A 128 1.61 -16.95 -5.82
C PHE A 128 0.51 -16.74 -4.79
N SER A 129 -0.24 -17.79 -4.50
CA SER A 129 -1.38 -17.69 -3.59
C SER A 129 -1.48 -18.85 -2.61
N THR A 130 -1.98 -18.53 -1.41
CA THR A 130 -2.27 -19.51 -0.36
C THR A 130 -3.66 -20.15 -0.54
N HIS A 131 -4.52 -19.52 -1.34
CA HIS A 131 -5.90 -19.92 -1.63
C HIS A 131 -6.20 -19.61 -3.10
N LEU A 132 -7.17 -20.26 -3.72
CA LEU A 132 -7.67 -19.81 -5.03
C LEU A 132 -8.53 -18.56 -4.79
N ASP A 133 -7.88 -17.39 -4.76
CA ASP A 133 -8.50 -16.09 -4.52
C ASP A 133 -8.93 -15.40 -5.82
N GLU A 134 -9.49 -14.20 -5.69
CA GLU A 134 -10.07 -13.47 -6.82
C GLU A 134 -9.08 -13.21 -7.96
N VAL A 135 -7.76 -13.12 -7.69
CA VAL A 135 -6.74 -12.97 -8.74
C VAL A 135 -6.36 -14.32 -9.32
N ALA A 136 -6.30 -15.38 -8.50
CA ALA A 136 -6.04 -16.74 -8.96
C ALA A 136 -7.08 -17.25 -9.96
N GLU A 137 -8.33 -16.81 -9.85
CA GLU A 137 -9.38 -17.11 -10.84
C GLU A 137 -9.13 -16.51 -12.24
N PHE A 138 -8.24 -15.51 -12.35
CA PHE A 138 -7.79 -14.92 -13.62
C PHE A 138 -6.44 -15.47 -14.09
N ALA A 139 -5.73 -16.25 -13.28
CA ALA A 139 -4.36 -16.63 -13.55
C ALA A 139 -4.27 -17.87 -14.47
N ASP A 140 -3.34 -17.82 -15.42
CA ASP A 140 -2.96 -18.99 -16.25
C ASP A 140 -2.13 -19.99 -15.45
N LEU A 141 -1.36 -19.50 -14.47
CA LEU A 141 -0.55 -20.30 -13.58
C LEU A 141 -0.73 -19.88 -12.13
N VAL A 142 -1.24 -20.81 -11.31
CA VAL A 142 -1.29 -20.65 -9.86
C VAL A 142 -0.17 -21.46 -9.22
N LEU A 143 0.71 -20.76 -8.50
CA LEU A 143 1.80 -21.34 -7.73
C LEU A 143 1.40 -21.35 -6.25
N PRO A 144 1.38 -22.51 -5.57
CA PRO A 144 1.01 -22.58 -4.16
C PRO A 144 2.06 -21.87 -3.30
N GLU A 145 1.65 -20.80 -2.62
CA GLU A 145 2.49 -20.03 -1.71
C GLU A 145 2.50 -20.65 -0.32
N ALA A 146 3.70 -20.83 0.24
CA ALA A 146 3.85 -21.27 1.63
C ALA A 146 3.19 -20.29 2.62
N HIS A 147 2.35 -20.84 3.50
CA HIS A 147 1.71 -20.06 4.55
C HIS A 147 2.78 -19.47 5.49
N TYR A 148 2.45 -18.40 6.24
CA TYR A 148 3.46 -17.78 7.10
C TYR A 148 3.99 -18.73 8.18
N LEU A 149 3.20 -19.73 8.60
CA LEU A 149 3.62 -20.76 9.56
C LEU A 149 4.55 -21.83 8.98
N GLU A 150 4.68 -21.88 7.65
CA GLU A 150 5.40 -22.92 6.91
C GLU A 150 6.76 -22.46 6.39
N ARG A 151 7.17 -21.22 6.66
CA ARG A 151 8.31 -20.62 5.96
C ARG A 151 9.24 -19.81 6.84
N PHE A 152 10.49 -19.79 6.39
CA PHE A 152 11.58 -19.05 7.00
C PHE A 152 11.61 -17.60 6.45
N ASP A 153 11.19 -16.63 7.27
CA ASP A 153 11.22 -15.20 6.91
C ASP A 153 12.15 -14.43 7.87
N LEU A 154 13.19 -13.80 7.33
CA LEU A 154 14.02 -12.85 8.08
C LEU A 154 13.42 -11.44 7.99
N PHE A 155 13.36 -10.76 9.14
CA PHE A 155 12.89 -9.38 9.31
C PHE A 155 11.52 -9.10 8.65
N PRO A 156 10.45 -9.81 9.05
CA PRO A 156 9.12 -9.61 8.46
C PRO A 156 8.55 -8.21 8.72
N ASN A 157 9.11 -7.47 9.68
CA ASN A 157 8.75 -6.10 10.03
C ASN A 157 9.80 -5.13 9.49
N ARG A 158 9.36 -4.12 8.75
CA ARG A 158 10.25 -3.05 8.26
C ARG A 158 10.44 -2.00 9.35
N PRO A 159 11.69 -1.72 9.76
CA PRO A 159 11.94 -0.70 10.75
C PRO A 159 11.28 0.63 10.47
N SER A 160 11.21 1.08 9.22
CA SER A 160 10.78 2.46 8.93
C SER A 160 9.29 2.69 9.15
N HIS A 161 8.46 1.66 8.97
CA HIS A 161 7.01 1.83 8.85
C HIS A 161 6.20 0.95 9.81
N THR A 162 6.71 -0.22 10.21
CA THR A 162 5.92 -1.21 10.96
C THR A 162 6.33 -1.30 12.43
N MET A 163 7.35 -0.55 12.86
CA MET A 163 7.79 -0.50 14.25
C MET A 163 7.40 0.82 14.89
N SER A 164 6.49 0.79 15.87
CA SER A 164 6.11 2.00 16.59
C SER A 164 7.30 2.58 17.38
N PRO A 165 7.58 3.90 17.27
CA PRO A 165 8.55 4.59 18.12
C PRO A 165 8.27 4.42 19.62
N ALA A 166 7.02 4.15 19.99
CA ALA A 166 6.59 3.99 21.38
C ALA A 166 7.15 2.71 22.05
N THR A 167 7.57 1.70 21.28
CA THR A 167 8.11 0.42 21.81
C THR A 167 9.48 0.58 22.50
N GLY A 168 10.13 1.73 22.31
CA GLY A 168 11.43 2.02 22.91
C GLY A 168 12.62 1.27 22.28
N HIS A 169 12.39 0.38 21.31
CA HIS A 169 13.40 -0.46 20.69
C HIS A 169 13.23 -0.51 19.16
N PHE A 170 14.32 -0.77 18.45
CA PHE A 170 14.27 -1.41 17.14
C PHE A 170 14.40 -2.91 17.34
N TYR A 171 13.70 -3.71 16.55
CA TYR A 171 13.78 -5.16 16.66
C TYR A 171 13.78 -5.84 15.29
N TRP A 172 14.60 -6.86 15.19
CA TRP A 172 14.82 -7.67 14.01
C TRP A 172 14.40 -9.08 14.36
N GLY A 173 13.25 -9.49 13.86
CA GLY A 173 12.69 -10.81 14.14
C GLY A 173 13.04 -11.83 13.07
N LEU A 174 13.11 -13.08 13.49
CA LEU A 174 13.11 -14.23 12.61
C LEU A 174 11.76 -14.94 12.74
N ARG A 175 11.21 -15.38 11.61
CA ARG A 175 10.11 -16.34 11.57
C ARG A 175 10.65 -17.68 11.13
N GLN A 176 10.39 -18.70 11.94
CA GLN A 176 10.75 -20.08 11.63
C GLN A 176 9.49 -20.87 11.25
N PRO A 177 9.61 -21.84 10.32
CA PRO A 177 8.52 -22.79 10.07
C PRO A 177 8.23 -23.54 11.37
N VAL A 178 6.96 -23.67 11.73
CA VAL A 178 6.49 -24.54 12.84
C VAL A 178 5.95 -25.87 12.32
N ILE A 179 5.72 -25.95 11.02
CA ILE A 179 5.35 -27.12 10.25
C ILE A 179 6.05 -27.05 8.90
N GLU A 180 6.27 -28.19 8.26
CA GLU A 180 6.71 -28.24 6.87
C GLU A 180 5.63 -27.68 5.93
N PRO A 181 6.00 -27.08 4.78
CA PRO A 181 5.04 -26.66 3.77
C PRO A 181 4.11 -27.81 3.37
N LEU A 182 2.81 -27.52 3.33
CA LEU A 182 1.81 -28.51 2.95
C LEU A 182 1.84 -28.74 1.43
N GLY A 183 1.86 -30.01 1.03
CA GLY A 183 1.89 -30.39 -0.39
C GLY A 183 3.15 -29.92 -1.11
N GLN A 184 2.96 -29.11 -2.16
CA GLN A 184 4.06 -28.55 -2.97
C GLN A 184 4.21 -27.03 -2.76
N ALA A 185 3.68 -26.49 -1.66
CA ALA A 185 3.75 -25.07 -1.39
C ALA A 185 5.20 -24.61 -1.24
N ARG A 186 5.54 -23.51 -1.90
CA ARG A 186 6.87 -22.90 -1.87
C ARG A 186 6.75 -21.42 -1.62
N ARG A 187 7.73 -20.84 -0.96
CA ARG A 187 7.79 -19.39 -0.77
C ARG A 187 8.16 -18.72 -2.10
N TRP A 188 7.40 -17.70 -2.49
CA TRP A 188 7.56 -17.02 -3.78
C TRP A 188 8.98 -16.52 -4.06
N ILE A 189 9.68 -16.00 -3.03
CA ILE A 189 11.06 -15.53 -3.18
C ILE A 189 11.98 -16.67 -3.63
N ASP A 190 11.85 -17.84 -3.01
CA ASP A 190 12.71 -18.99 -3.28
C ASP A 190 12.50 -19.48 -4.73
N VAL A 191 11.25 -19.44 -5.20
CA VAL A 191 10.91 -19.74 -6.60
C VAL A 191 11.52 -18.71 -7.55
N LEU A 192 11.41 -17.41 -7.26
CA LEU A 192 11.98 -16.36 -8.12
C LEU A 192 13.52 -16.41 -8.17
N PHE A 193 14.19 -16.80 -7.09
CA PHE A 193 15.64 -17.04 -7.11
C PHE A 193 16.00 -18.23 -8.00
N GLU A 194 15.22 -19.31 -7.96
CA GLU A 194 15.43 -20.46 -8.85
C GLU A 194 15.18 -20.08 -10.32
N VAL A 195 14.18 -19.25 -10.60
CA VAL A 195 13.94 -18.71 -11.96
C VAL A 195 15.14 -17.88 -12.42
N ALA A 196 15.66 -16.97 -11.57
CA ALA A 196 16.84 -16.18 -11.89
C ALA A 196 18.09 -17.03 -12.15
N ASP A 197 18.25 -18.13 -11.42
CA ASP A 197 19.33 -19.11 -11.62
C ASP A 197 19.21 -19.81 -12.97
N ARG A 198 18.02 -20.35 -13.27
CA ARG A 198 17.73 -21.02 -14.54
C ARG A 198 17.87 -20.09 -15.74
N MET A 199 17.62 -18.79 -15.56
CA MET A 199 17.79 -17.76 -16.58
C MET A 199 19.21 -17.19 -16.63
N GLY A 200 20.12 -17.59 -15.73
CA GLY A 200 21.53 -17.22 -15.77
C GLY A 200 21.87 -15.83 -15.24
N PHE A 201 20.97 -15.16 -14.49
CA PHE A 201 21.21 -13.81 -13.94
C PHE A 201 21.19 -13.73 -12.40
N LEU A 202 21.20 -14.86 -11.70
CA LEU A 202 21.23 -14.90 -10.24
C LEU A 202 22.41 -14.11 -9.64
N GLY A 203 23.59 -14.14 -10.28
CA GLY A 203 24.74 -13.35 -9.84
C GLY A 203 24.48 -11.83 -9.83
N ASP A 204 23.68 -11.31 -10.75
CA ASP A 204 23.30 -9.90 -10.78
C ASP A 204 22.31 -9.56 -9.66
N VAL A 205 21.43 -10.50 -9.31
CA VAL A 205 20.57 -10.38 -8.12
C VAL A 205 21.43 -10.24 -6.86
N TYR A 206 22.48 -11.06 -6.70
CA TYR A 206 23.40 -10.96 -5.57
C TYR A 206 24.15 -9.63 -5.51
N LYS A 207 24.61 -9.10 -6.65
CA LYS A 207 25.22 -7.75 -6.71
C LYS A 207 24.24 -6.67 -6.22
N LEU A 208 22.98 -6.71 -6.68
CA LEU A 208 21.95 -5.79 -6.23
C LEU A 208 21.62 -5.95 -4.75
N MET A 209 21.59 -7.17 -4.24
CA MET A 209 21.40 -7.43 -2.80
C MET A 209 22.53 -6.87 -1.96
N ASN A 210 23.79 -7.03 -2.38
CA ASN A 210 24.94 -6.46 -1.69
C ASN A 210 24.78 -4.94 -1.50
N VAL A 211 24.28 -4.24 -2.52
CA VAL A 211 24.02 -2.80 -2.47
C VAL A 211 22.78 -2.49 -1.62
N ASN A 212 21.63 -3.09 -1.94
CA ASN A 212 20.34 -2.75 -1.35
C ASN A 212 20.23 -3.13 0.14
N LEU A 213 20.89 -4.21 0.55
CA LEU A 213 20.95 -4.64 1.95
C LEU A 213 22.14 -4.02 2.70
N GLY A 214 23.04 -3.33 1.98
CA GLY A 214 24.25 -2.73 2.53
C GLY A 214 25.21 -3.76 3.11
N LEU A 215 25.40 -4.89 2.42
CA LEU A 215 26.29 -5.96 2.88
C LEU A 215 27.74 -5.50 2.85
N ARG A 216 28.45 -5.78 3.95
CA ARG A 216 29.83 -5.35 4.20
C ARG A 216 30.75 -6.56 4.14
N GLU A 217 32.00 -6.32 3.78
CA GLU A 217 33.03 -7.35 3.87
C GLU A 217 33.15 -7.88 5.31
N PRO A 218 33.41 -9.19 5.50
CA PRO A 218 33.59 -10.23 4.47
C PRO A 218 32.28 -10.93 4.04
N TYR A 219 31.11 -10.37 4.36
CA TYR A 219 29.81 -11.04 4.21
C TYR A 219 29.04 -10.66 2.94
N LYS A 220 29.71 -10.09 1.94
CA LYS A 220 29.08 -9.90 0.63
C LYS A 220 28.83 -11.25 -0.03
N LEU A 221 27.73 -11.33 -0.77
CA LEU A 221 27.41 -12.48 -1.60
C LEU A 221 28.32 -12.47 -2.84
N ASP A 222 29.00 -13.59 -3.09
CA ASP A 222 29.81 -13.81 -4.29
C ASP A 222 28.88 -14.10 -5.49
N PRO A 223 28.89 -13.28 -6.56
CA PRO A 223 28.04 -13.48 -7.73
C PRO A 223 28.27 -14.80 -8.47
N SER A 224 29.40 -15.48 -8.24
CA SER A 224 29.76 -16.76 -8.89
C SER A 224 29.31 -18.00 -8.12
N GLN A 225 28.83 -17.83 -6.89
CA GLN A 225 28.42 -18.93 -6.01
C GLN A 225 26.90 -19.00 -5.89
N ARG A 226 26.37 -20.20 -5.60
CA ARG A 226 24.96 -20.37 -5.28
C ARG A 226 24.77 -20.46 -3.77
N TYR A 227 23.87 -19.64 -3.24
CA TYR A 227 23.51 -19.62 -1.82
C TYR A 227 22.09 -20.12 -1.58
N THR A 228 21.89 -20.84 -0.48
CA THR A 228 20.57 -21.04 0.10
C THR A 228 20.07 -19.73 0.73
N MET A 229 18.75 -19.59 0.89
CA MET A 229 18.18 -18.42 1.57
C MET A 229 18.69 -18.28 3.00
N GLU A 230 18.96 -19.38 3.69
CA GLU A 230 19.51 -19.38 5.03
C GLU A 230 20.94 -18.80 5.08
N GLN A 231 21.79 -19.19 4.12
CA GLN A 231 23.14 -18.62 4.00
C GLN A 231 23.10 -17.11 3.68
N ILE A 232 22.18 -16.69 2.80
CA ILE A 232 21.97 -15.28 2.50
C ILE A 232 21.57 -14.52 3.78
N TYR A 233 20.67 -15.10 4.57
CA TYR A 233 20.26 -14.53 5.85
C TYR A 233 21.38 -14.48 6.86
N ASP A 234 22.24 -15.50 6.92
CA ASP A 234 23.43 -15.51 7.78
C ASP A 234 24.42 -14.40 7.39
N CYS A 235 24.73 -14.26 6.10
CA CYS A 235 25.54 -13.15 5.59
C CYS A 235 24.94 -11.80 5.97
N TRP A 236 23.62 -11.65 5.82
CA TRP A 236 22.95 -10.40 6.12
C TRP A 236 22.96 -10.08 7.62
N THR A 237 22.62 -11.03 8.49
CA THR A 237 22.59 -10.81 9.94
C THR A 237 24.00 -10.55 10.48
N LYS A 238 25.02 -11.27 10.00
CA LYS A 238 26.42 -11.03 10.38
C LYS A 238 26.93 -9.67 9.90
N SER A 239 26.56 -9.27 8.69
CA SER A 239 26.90 -7.95 8.17
C SER A 239 26.26 -6.81 8.98
N LEU A 240 25.05 -7.01 9.51
CA LEU A 240 24.34 -5.98 10.28
C LEU A 240 24.84 -5.90 11.72
N PHE A 241 25.05 -7.06 12.37
CA PHE A 241 25.19 -7.13 13.82
C PHE A 241 26.46 -7.81 14.33
N GLY A 242 27.36 -8.26 13.45
CA GLY A 242 28.61 -8.92 13.82
C GLY A 242 28.59 -10.45 13.65
N PRO A 243 29.78 -11.10 13.58
CA PRO A 243 29.93 -12.54 13.36
C PRO A 243 29.16 -13.41 14.37
N GLU A 244 28.99 -12.91 15.60
CA GLU A 244 28.33 -13.61 16.70
C GLU A 244 26.80 -13.64 16.59
N ARG A 245 26.22 -12.83 15.69
CA ARG A 245 24.78 -12.76 15.43
C ARG A 245 24.42 -13.27 14.03
N GLY A 246 24.93 -14.46 13.72
CA GLY A 246 24.52 -15.24 12.54
C GLY A 246 23.11 -15.80 12.64
N ILE A 247 22.69 -16.50 11.58
CA ILE A 247 21.32 -17.02 11.46
C ILE A 247 20.99 -18.03 12.57
N GLU A 248 21.94 -18.87 12.97
CA GLU A 248 21.80 -19.82 14.08
C GLU A 248 21.55 -19.13 15.42
N TRP A 249 22.18 -17.98 15.63
CA TRP A 249 21.88 -17.16 16.80
C TRP A 249 20.43 -16.68 16.77
N PHE A 250 19.94 -16.23 15.61
CA PHE A 250 18.54 -15.82 15.46
C PHE A 250 17.56 -16.98 15.61
N LYS A 251 17.86 -18.19 15.11
CA LYS A 251 17.04 -19.38 15.32
C LYS A 251 16.86 -19.71 16.80
N LYS A 252 17.95 -19.58 17.57
CA LYS A 252 17.94 -19.81 19.03
C LYS A 252 17.24 -18.70 19.83
N ASN A 253 17.43 -17.43 19.45
CA ASN A 253 16.99 -16.27 20.25
C ASN A 253 15.69 -15.64 19.76
N GLY A 254 15.22 -15.97 18.55
CA GLY A 254 13.99 -15.48 17.92
C GLY A 254 14.09 -14.05 17.37
N TYR A 255 14.68 -13.12 18.12
CA TYR A 255 14.84 -11.74 17.67
C TYR A 255 16.05 -11.03 18.31
N HIS A 256 16.58 -10.06 17.60
CA HIS A 256 17.53 -9.08 18.12
C HIS A 256 16.81 -7.76 18.39
N LYS A 257 17.02 -7.13 19.54
CA LYS A 257 16.50 -5.79 19.84
C LYS A 257 17.63 -4.84 20.22
N VAL A 258 17.48 -3.58 19.79
CA VAL A 258 18.39 -2.48 20.10
C VAL A 258 17.58 -1.37 20.77
N PRO A 259 17.97 -0.90 21.97
CA PRO A 259 17.32 0.25 22.60
C PRO A 259 17.41 1.48 21.71
N ARG A 260 16.34 2.28 21.69
CA ARG A 260 16.33 3.55 20.97
C ARG A 260 16.87 4.67 21.84
N ALA A 261 17.75 5.49 21.28
CA ALA A 261 18.14 6.76 21.87
C ALA A 261 16.99 7.78 21.85
N VAL A 262 17.12 8.88 22.57
CA VAL A 262 16.09 9.94 22.61
C VAL A 262 15.93 10.58 21.24
N GLU A 263 17.05 10.80 20.55
CA GLU A 263 17.19 11.34 19.20
C GLU A 263 16.51 10.47 18.15
N GLU A 264 16.40 9.16 18.39
CA GLU A 264 15.74 8.22 17.48
C GLU A 264 14.23 8.12 17.74
N LYS A 265 13.79 8.37 18.98
CA LYS A 265 12.37 8.40 19.36
C LYS A 265 11.72 9.73 18.98
N TYR A 266 12.47 10.81 19.18
CA TYR A 266 12.01 12.18 19.06
C TYR A 266 13.03 13.01 18.27
N PRO A 267 13.23 12.73 16.97
CA PRO A 267 14.27 13.40 16.20
C PRO A 267 14.02 14.89 15.96
N GLY A 268 12.80 15.40 16.16
CA GLY A 268 12.40 16.78 15.83
C GLY A 268 13.41 17.85 16.27
N PRO A 269 13.78 17.93 17.57
CA PRO A 269 14.74 18.92 18.08
C PRO A 269 16.17 18.77 17.55
N PHE A 270 16.51 17.60 17.02
CA PHE A 270 17.86 17.26 16.55
C PHE A 270 18.03 17.45 15.04
N ILE A 271 16.93 17.58 14.31
CA ILE A 271 16.95 17.85 12.87
C ILE A 271 17.34 19.30 12.63
N LYS A 272 18.48 19.49 11.96
CA LYS A 272 18.99 20.81 11.55
C LYS A 272 18.38 21.33 10.24
N PRO A 273 18.12 20.49 9.21
CA PRO A 273 17.47 20.95 7.98
C PRO A 273 16.07 21.51 8.26
N ARG A 274 15.68 22.54 7.49
CA ARG A 274 14.40 23.23 7.67
C ARG A 274 13.27 22.46 6.99
N PHE A 275 12.15 22.32 7.68
CA PHE A 275 10.90 21.87 7.08
C PHE A 275 10.25 23.02 6.28
N PRO A 276 9.89 22.82 5.01
CA PRO A 276 9.29 23.88 4.20
C PRO A 276 7.84 24.14 4.63
N VAL A 277 7.52 25.37 5.04
CA VAL A 277 6.13 25.88 5.15
C VAL A 277 5.65 26.40 3.80
N TYR A 278 6.57 26.96 3.02
CA TYR A 278 6.40 27.32 1.62
C TYR A 278 7.13 26.30 0.74
N PHE A 279 6.37 25.49 0.01
CA PHE A 279 6.83 24.38 -0.81
C PHE A 279 7.27 24.84 -2.21
N GLU A 280 8.35 25.62 -2.27
CA GLU A 280 8.98 26.06 -3.54
C GLU A 280 9.25 24.88 -4.49
N ASN A 281 9.54 23.70 -3.93
CA ASN A 281 9.79 22.50 -4.70
C ASN A 281 8.56 22.01 -5.49
N MET A 282 7.33 22.32 -5.06
CA MET A 282 6.12 22.04 -5.83
C MET A 282 6.06 22.92 -7.08
N LEU A 283 6.47 24.19 -7.01
CA LEU A 283 6.54 25.08 -8.18
C LEU A 283 7.61 24.62 -9.17
N ARG A 284 8.73 24.08 -8.67
CA ARG A 284 9.76 23.45 -9.52
C ARG A 284 9.21 22.19 -10.19
N ALA A 285 8.49 21.34 -9.44
CA ALA A 285 7.83 20.15 -9.98
C ALA A 285 6.79 20.51 -11.05
N LYS A 286 5.97 21.54 -10.81
CA LYS A 286 5.00 22.08 -11.79
C LYS A 286 5.64 22.36 -13.14
N LYS A 287 6.77 23.07 -13.15
CA LYS A 287 7.52 23.39 -14.38
C LYS A 287 8.02 22.13 -15.07
N SER A 288 8.58 21.18 -14.30
CA SER A 288 9.07 19.91 -14.84
C SER A 288 7.93 19.09 -15.47
N VAL A 289 6.83 18.88 -14.73
CA VAL A 289 5.67 18.12 -15.19
C VAL A 289 5.06 18.77 -16.44
N GLY A 290 4.95 20.09 -16.47
CA GLY A 290 4.47 20.83 -17.65
C GLY A 290 5.34 20.59 -18.89
N LYS A 291 6.66 20.54 -18.75
CA LYS A 291 7.57 20.20 -19.86
C LYS A 291 7.39 18.76 -20.33
N VAL A 292 7.29 17.81 -19.39
CA VAL A 292 7.08 16.39 -19.70
C VAL A 292 5.74 16.19 -20.43
N ALA A 293 4.67 16.82 -19.94
CA ALA A 293 3.36 16.78 -20.59
C ALA A 293 3.38 17.39 -22.00
N ALA A 294 4.08 18.53 -22.18
CA ALA A 294 4.26 19.15 -23.49
C ALA A 294 5.04 18.26 -24.48
N GLN A 295 6.09 17.56 -24.02
CA GLN A 295 6.81 16.57 -24.84
C GLN A 295 5.90 15.42 -25.30
N MET A 296 4.90 15.07 -24.50
CA MET A 296 3.89 14.06 -24.84
C MET A 296 2.75 14.61 -25.70
N GLY A 297 2.73 15.92 -25.99
CA GLY A 297 1.64 16.59 -26.70
C GLY A 297 0.33 16.58 -25.93
N ARG A 298 0.39 16.67 -24.59
CA ARG A 298 -0.78 16.57 -23.70
C ARG A 298 -0.90 17.75 -22.75
N GLU A 299 -2.14 18.09 -22.45
CA GLU A 299 -2.47 18.90 -21.28
C GLU A 299 -2.41 18.02 -20.03
N TRP A 300 -1.94 18.60 -18.93
CA TRP A 300 -1.81 17.91 -17.66
C TRP A 300 -2.16 18.86 -16.52
N ASP A 301 -3.01 18.39 -15.61
CA ASP A 301 -3.37 19.22 -14.46
C ASP A 301 -2.16 19.38 -13.54
N THR A 302 -1.74 20.64 -13.37
CA THR A 302 -0.68 21.02 -12.45
C THR A 302 -1.17 22.03 -11.40
N SER A 303 -2.48 22.13 -11.23
CA SER A 303 -3.14 23.09 -10.34
C SER A 303 -2.83 22.81 -8.86
N ASP A 304 -2.55 21.57 -8.46
CA ASP A 304 -2.18 21.19 -7.09
C ASP A 304 -0.69 21.37 -6.76
N TYR A 305 0.14 21.65 -7.76
CA TYR A 305 1.54 21.98 -7.54
C TYR A 305 1.67 23.44 -7.10
N GLN A 306 1.19 23.72 -5.89
CA GLN A 306 1.18 25.02 -5.24
C GLN A 306 2.20 25.06 -4.12
N ALA A 307 2.70 26.26 -3.81
CA ALA A 307 3.68 26.44 -2.75
C ALA A 307 3.06 26.42 -1.35
N VAL A 308 1.77 26.70 -1.21
CA VAL A 308 1.06 26.64 0.07
C VAL A 308 -0.19 25.81 -0.16
N PRO A 309 -0.51 24.85 0.73
CA PRO A 309 -1.74 24.08 0.62
C PRO A 309 -2.96 24.98 0.72
N ASP A 310 -3.84 24.82 -0.26
CA ASP A 310 -5.16 25.42 -0.29
C ASP A 310 -6.23 24.35 -0.02
N TRP A 311 -7.42 24.79 0.37
CA TRP A 311 -8.57 23.89 0.40
C TRP A 311 -9.10 23.70 -1.01
N LYS A 312 -9.25 22.45 -1.43
CA LYS A 312 -9.89 22.10 -2.70
C LYS A 312 -11.02 21.10 -2.46
N PRO A 313 -12.22 21.37 -2.98
CA PRO A 313 -13.31 20.42 -2.88
C PRO A 313 -13.01 19.16 -3.70
N CYS A 314 -13.41 18.00 -3.18
CA CYS A 314 -13.45 16.77 -3.98
C CYS A 314 -14.56 16.90 -5.05
N PRO A 315 -14.49 16.21 -6.20
CA PRO A 315 -15.56 16.21 -7.20
C PRO A 315 -16.97 15.91 -6.63
N ALA A 316 -17.05 15.09 -5.58
CA ALA A 316 -18.31 14.78 -4.90
C ALA A 316 -18.89 15.92 -4.05
N TYR A 317 -18.08 16.91 -3.66
CA TYR A 317 -18.54 18.07 -2.91
C TYR A 317 -19.35 19.01 -3.82
N ASP A 318 -18.88 19.25 -5.04
CA ASP A 318 -19.50 20.17 -6.01
C ASP A 318 -20.60 19.55 -6.87
N ALA A 319 -20.87 18.24 -6.72
CA ALA A 319 -21.82 17.49 -7.56
C ALA A 319 -23.30 17.99 -7.49
N GLY A 320 -23.61 19.00 -6.67
CA GLY A 320 -24.93 19.60 -6.56
C GLY A 320 -25.99 18.64 -6.01
N LYS A 321 -27.27 18.95 -6.25
CA LYS A 321 -28.38 18.05 -5.92
C LYS A 321 -28.38 16.88 -6.90
N SER A 322 -28.17 15.68 -6.39
CA SER A 322 -28.10 14.44 -7.15
C SER A 322 -28.96 13.36 -6.50
N ALA A 323 -29.32 12.33 -7.27
CA ALA A 323 -29.92 11.11 -6.70
C ALA A 323 -28.97 10.40 -5.73
N TYR A 324 -27.65 10.63 -5.87
CA TYR A 324 -26.61 10.18 -4.95
C TYR A 324 -26.43 11.21 -3.82
N ASP A 325 -27.30 11.16 -2.82
CA ASP A 325 -27.42 12.18 -1.78
C ASP A 325 -26.64 11.91 -0.49
N LEU A 326 -25.97 10.76 -0.40
CA LEU A 326 -25.13 10.37 0.74
C LEU A 326 -23.66 10.22 0.32
N TYR A 327 -22.73 10.24 1.27
CA TYR A 327 -21.34 9.88 1.07
C TYR A 327 -21.09 8.46 1.56
N VAL A 328 -20.18 7.71 0.92
CA VAL A 328 -19.74 6.41 1.45
C VAL A 328 -18.32 6.51 1.98
N VAL A 329 -18.07 5.92 3.15
CA VAL A 329 -16.74 5.82 3.76
C VAL A 329 -16.42 4.39 4.12
N ASN A 330 -15.14 4.05 4.11
CA ASN A 330 -14.70 2.78 4.67
C ASN A 330 -14.16 2.91 6.09
N PHE A 331 -14.29 1.84 6.85
CA PHE A 331 -13.64 1.69 8.16
C PHE A 331 -12.87 0.37 8.24
N LYS A 332 -11.98 0.27 9.24
CA LYS A 332 -11.16 -0.92 9.47
C LYS A 332 -11.71 -1.71 10.65
N ILE A 333 -11.63 -3.03 10.54
CA ILE A 333 -11.97 -3.96 11.61
C ILE A 333 -10.69 -4.29 12.37
N PRO A 334 -10.60 -4.01 13.68
CA PRO A 334 -9.33 -4.05 14.41
C PRO A 334 -8.70 -5.44 14.50
N PHE A 335 -9.49 -6.50 14.33
CA PHE A 335 -9.04 -7.89 14.37
C PHE A 335 -8.79 -8.52 12.98
N HIS A 336 -9.01 -7.78 11.89
CA HIS A 336 -8.65 -8.23 10.54
C HIS A 336 -7.48 -7.42 9.97
N SER A 337 -6.51 -8.11 9.39
CA SER A 337 -5.43 -7.49 8.60
C SER A 337 -5.77 -7.55 7.12
N LEU A 338 -6.42 -6.48 6.62
CA LEU A 338 -6.86 -6.34 5.23
C LEU A 338 -7.64 -7.59 4.75
N SER A 339 -7.62 -7.87 3.45
CA SER A 339 -8.24 -9.07 2.87
C SER A 339 -7.50 -10.38 3.20
N VAL A 340 -6.29 -10.31 3.77
CA VAL A 340 -5.39 -11.47 4.01
C VAL A 340 -5.93 -12.43 5.06
N THR A 341 -6.62 -11.91 6.08
CA THR A 341 -7.06 -12.71 7.24
C THR A 341 -8.53 -13.13 7.17
N THR A 342 -9.19 -12.87 6.04
CA THR A 342 -10.63 -13.15 5.85
C THR A 342 -10.95 -14.66 5.82
N GLN A 343 -9.95 -15.51 5.55
CA GLN A 343 -10.08 -16.97 5.60
C GLN A 343 -9.83 -17.58 6.99
N ASN A 344 -9.50 -16.78 8.01
CA ASN A 344 -9.33 -17.32 9.35
C ASN A 344 -10.71 -17.56 10.01
N PRO A 345 -11.07 -18.81 10.34
CA PRO A 345 -12.40 -19.13 10.86
C PRO A 345 -12.70 -18.50 12.23
N TRP A 346 -11.68 -18.31 13.09
CA TRP A 346 -11.87 -17.65 14.38
C TRP A 346 -12.10 -16.15 14.23
N LEU A 347 -11.40 -15.49 13.31
CA LEU A 347 -11.65 -14.08 13.02
C LEU A 347 -13.00 -13.89 12.32
N ASN A 348 -13.42 -14.86 11.50
CA ASN A 348 -14.76 -14.90 10.94
C ASN A 348 -15.85 -15.00 12.03
N ASP A 349 -15.71 -15.90 13.01
CA ASP A 349 -16.67 -16.01 14.13
C ASP A 349 -16.76 -14.68 14.91
N LEU A 350 -15.63 -14.01 15.13
CA LEU A 350 -15.63 -12.66 15.72
C LEU A 350 -16.35 -11.63 14.84
N ALA A 351 -16.18 -11.69 13.51
CA ALA A 351 -16.86 -10.81 12.57
C ALA A 351 -18.37 -11.06 12.53
N GLU A 352 -18.81 -12.32 12.58
CA GLU A 352 -20.24 -12.69 12.61
C GLU A 352 -20.94 -12.19 13.88
N ARG A 353 -20.24 -12.21 15.02
CA ARG A 353 -20.74 -11.70 16.29
C ARG A 353 -20.62 -10.18 16.44
N ASN A 354 -19.79 -9.55 15.61
CA ASN A 354 -19.61 -8.10 15.63
C ASN A 354 -20.81 -7.43 14.95
N PRO A 355 -21.47 -6.44 15.59
CA PRO A 355 -22.68 -5.81 15.04
C PRO A 355 -22.43 -4.97 13.78
N TYR A 356 -21.17 -4.71 13.41
CA TYR A 356 -20.80 -3.79 12.34
C TYR A 356 -20.00 -4.43 11.20
N ALA A 357 -19.24 -5.50 11.45
CA ALA A 357 -18.23 -5.99 10.51
C ALA A 357 -18.80 -6.33 9.11
N TYR A 358 -19.89 -7.08 9.05
CA TYR A 358 -20.52 -7.49 7.79
C TYR A 358 -21.72 -6.63 7.37
N LYS A 359 -21.95 -5.49 8.03
CA LYS A 359 -23.13 -4.66 7.82
C LYS A 359 -22.79 -3.35 7.11
N ILE A 360 -23.82 -2.74 6.51
CA ILE A 360 -23.78 -1.39 5.94
C ILE A 360 -24.32 -0.44 7.01
N LEU A 361 -23.46 0.40 7.56
CA LEU A 361 -23.85 1.33 8.63
C LEU A 361 -24.58 2.53 8.05
N ILE A 362 -25.75 2.84 8.61
CA ILE A 362 -26.57 4.00 8.26
C ILE A 362 -27.01 4.69 9.55
N ASN A 363 -27.07 6.01 9.55
CA ASN A 363 -27.61 6.74 10.70
C ASN A 363 -29.12 6.44 10.88
N ALA A 364 -29.62 6.34 12.11
CA ALA A 364 -31.02 6.01 12.35
C ALA A 364 -31.98 7.06 11.76
N GLU A 365 -31.64 8.34 11.82
CA GLU A 365 -32.40 9.44 11.18
C GLU A 365 -32.48 9.23 9.66
N THR A 366 -31.35 8.88 9.04
CA THR A 366 -31.29 8.61 7.61
C THR A 366 -32.07 7.36 7.23
N GLY A 367 -32.03 6.32 8.05
CA GLY A 367 -32.88 5.14 7.92
C GLY A 367 -34.37 5.50 7.93
N ALA A 368 -34.80 6.29 8.91
CA ALA A 368 -36.19 6.77 9.00
C ALA A 368 -36.59 7.62 7.78
N ARG A 369 -35.74 8.56 7.36
CA ARG A 369 -35.97 9.42 6.18
C ARG A 369 -36.08 8.62 4.87
N LYS A 370 -35.34 7.50 4.77
CA LYS A 370 -35.29 6.64 3.57
C LYS A 370 -36.22 5.43 3.66
N GLY A 371 -36.93 5.25 4.77
CA GLY A 371 -37.81 4.10 5.00
C GLY A 371 -37.06 2.76 5.09
N ILE A 372 -35.83 2.76 5.59
CA ILE A 372 -34.98 1.57 5.77
C ILE A 372 -35.00 1.17 7.25
N LYS A 373 -35.20 -0.12 7.51
CA LYS A 373 -35.19 -0.69 8.87
C LYS A 373 -33.84 -1.33 9.22
N ASP A 374 -33.56 -1.46 10.51
CA ASP A 374 -32.40 -2.23 10.98
C ASP A 374 -32.52 -3.70 10.56
N GLY A 375 -31.44 -4.27 10.04
CA GLY A 375 -31.42 -5.65 9.54
C GLY A 375 -32.02 -5.83 8.13
N GLU A 376 -32.45 -4.76 7.47
CA GLU A 376 -33.04 -4.85 6.13
C GLU A 376 -31.96 -4.94 5.05
N GLU A 377 -32.21 -5.75 4.01
CA GLU A 377 -31.31 -5.81 2.86
C GLU A 377 -31.49 -4.57 1.98
N ILE A 378 -30.38 -3.90 1.70
CA ILE A 378 -30.35 -2.68 0.90
C ILE A 378 -29.30 -2.76 -0.19
N TRP A 379 -29.52 -1.90 -1.18
CA TRP A 379 -28.57 -1.58 -2.21
C TRP A 379 -27.90 -0.25 -1.91
N VAL A 380 -26.57 -0.21 -2.05
CA VAL A 380 -25.78 1.02 -2.11
C VAL A 380 -25.22 1.12 -3.53
N GLU A 381 -25.46 2.25 -4.20
CA GLU A 381 -25.08 2.45 -5.59
C GLU A 381 -24.29 3.75 -5.73
N SER A 382 -23.18 3.70 -6.47
CA SER A 382 -22.42 4.85 -6.93
C SER A 382 -22.37 4.86 -8.46
N VAL A 383 -21.72 5.87 -9.04
CA VAL A 383 -21.45 5.91 -10.49
C VAL A 383 -20.56 4.76 -10.98
N ALA A 384 -19.82 4.08 -10.10
CA ALA A 384 -18.92 2.99 -10.46
C ALA A 384 -19.60 1.63 -10.45
N GLY A 385 -20.61 1.45 -9.59
CA GLY A 385 -21.19 0.15 -9.36
C GLY A 385 -22.16 0.14 -8.20
N LYS A 386 -22.62 -1.07 -7.87
CA LYS A 386 -23.68 -1.31 -6.91
C LYS A 386 -23.34 -2.50 -6.04
N VAL A 387 -23.60 -2.39 -4.75
CA VAL A 387 -23.36 -3.45 -3.77
C VAL A 387 -24.58 -3.69 -2.91
N LYS A 388 -24.77 -4.95 -2.51
CA LYS A 388 -25.90 -5.40 -1.68
C LYS A 388 -25.41 -5.80 -0.31
N GLY A 389 -26.16 -5.47 0.73
CA GLY A 389 -25.87 -5.92 2.08
C GLY A 389 -26.93 -5.53 3.07
N GLU A 390 -26.78 -6.02 4.29
CA GLU A 390 -27.71 -5.76 5.39
C GLU A 390 -27.42 -4.41 6.04
N ALA A 391 -28.45 -3.58 6.18
CA ALA A 391 -28.38 -2.29 6.88
C ALA A 391 -28.25 -2.49 8.40
N LYS A 392 -27.37 -1.71 9.01
CA LYS A 392 -27.31 -1.53 10.46
C LYS A 392 -27.54 -0.06 10.79
N LEU A 393 -28.67 0.24 11.42
CA LEU A 393 -28.97 1.58 11.92
C LEU A 393 -28.16 1.85 13.20
N THR A 394 -27.48 2.99 13.26
CA THR A 394 -26.62 3.36 14.39
C THR A 394 -26.37 4.87 14.48
N GLU A 395 -26.19 5.40 15.69
CA GLU A 395 -25.75 6.79 15.89
C GLU A 395 -24.23 6.97 15.73
N CYS A 396 -23.47 5.89 15.53
CA CYS A 396 -22.02 5.95 15.35
C CYS A 396 -21.58 6.44 13.96
N ILE A 397 -22.52 6.89 13.11
CA ILE A 397 -22.23 7.40 11.78
C ILE A 397 -23.05 8.66 11.49
N HIS A 398 -22.45 9.60 10.75
CA HIS A 398 -23.08 10.87 10.41
C HIS A 398 -24.32 10.66 9.52
N PRO A 399 -25.40 11.46 9.66
CA PRO A 399 -26.61 11.33 8.85
C PRO A 399 -26.39 11.39 7.32
N GLU A 400 -25.35 12.06 6.86
CA GLU A 400 -25.03 12.15 5.43
C GLU A 400 -24.08 11.03 4.94
N VAL A 401 -23.77 10.04 5.78
CA VAL A 401 -22.71 9.06 5.51
C VAL A 401 -23.22 7.62 5.65
N VAL A 402 -22.74 6.76 4.76
CA VAL A 402 -22.87 5.30 4.76
C VAL A 402 -21.50 4.68 5.05
N GLY A 403 -21.44 3.73 5.98
CA GLY A 403 -20.18 3.11 6.42
C GLY A 403 -20.09 1.65 5.99
N ILE A 404 -18.98 1.25 5.38
CA ILE A 404 -18.74 -0.14 4.98
C ILE A 404 -17.33 -0.57 5.42
N ALA A 405 -17.19 -1.76 6.00
CA ALA A 405 -15.87 -2.30 6.32
C ALA A 405 -15.09 -2.60 5.02
N GLY A 406 -13.91 -2.00 4.87
CA GLY A 406 -13.19 -2.01 3.58
C GLY A 406 -12.40 -3.29 3.24
N VAL A 407 -12.72 -4.45 3.82
CA VAL A 407 -11.90 -5.67 3.72
C VAL A 407 -12.67 -6.93 3.30
N PHE A 408 -13.99 -6.82 3.13
CA PHE A 408 -14.90 -7.96 2.90
C PHE A 408 -15.50 -7.95 1.49
N GLY A 409 -16.46 -8.85 1.23
CA GLY A 409 -17.10 -9.00 -0.07
C GLY A 409 -16.33 -9.90 -1.04
N SER A 410 -15.61 -10.89 -0.52
CA SER A 410 -14.90 -11.89 -1.32
C SER A 410 -15.92 -12.72 -2.12
N TRP A 411 -15.66 -12.95 -3.41
CA TRP A 411 -16.48 -13.84 -4.25
C TRP A 411 -15.77 -15.13 -4.62
N ALA A 412 -14.45 -15.22 -4.36
CA ALA A 412 -13.65 -16.32 -4.84
C ALA A 412 -14.09 -17.70 -4.31
N GLU A 413 -14.12 -18.69 -5.18
CA GLU A 413 -14.52 -20.07 -4.87
C GLU A 413 -13.56 -20.73 -3.89
N GLY A 414 -12.25 -20.47 -4.01
CA GLY A 414 -11.24 -21.02 -3.10
C GLY A 414 -11.17 -20.33 -1.74
N LYS A 415 -12.15 -19.47 -1.42
CA LYS A 415 -12.22 -18.74 -0.15
C LYS A 415 -13.54 -18.98 0.61
N PRO A 416 -13.92 -20.24 0.90
CA PRO A 416 -15.25 -20.58 1.41
C PRO A 416 -15.65 -19.87 2.71
N VAL A 417 -14.70 -19.59 3.61
CA VAL A 417 -14.99 -18.89 4.88
C VAL A 417 -15.43 -17.43 4.67
N ALA A 418 -14.88 -16.75 3.66
CA ALA A 418 -15.08 -15.33 3.39
C ALA A 418 -16.09 -15.08 2.26
N LYS A 419 -16.33 -16.09 1.43
CA LYS A 419 -17.17 -16.01 0.24
C LYS A 419 -18.57 -15.50 0.61
N GLY A 420 -19.01 -14.44 -0.04
CA GLY A 420 -20.33 -13.85 0.13
C GLY A 420 -20.56 -13.15 1.48
N LYS A 421 -19.52 -12.95 2.31
CA LYS A 421 -19.65 -12.27 3.60
C LYS A 421 -19.22 -10.82 3.52
N GLY A 422 -20.03 -9.95 4.12
CA GLY A 422 -19.86 -8.51 4.07
C GLY A 422 -19.99 -7.95 2.67
N VAL A 423 -19.50 -6.72 2.48
CA VAL A 423 -19.72 -5.94 1.26
C VAL A 423 -18.39 -5.45 0.70
N HIS A 424 -18.22 -5.54 -0.61
CA HIS A 424 -17.01 -5.07 -1.28
C HIS A 424 -17.05 -3.55 -1.51
N PHE A 425 -16.53 -2.77 -0.55
CA PHE A 425 -16.51 -1.31 -0.63
C PHE A 425 -15.91 -0.78 -1.93
N ASN A 426 -14.84 -1.40 -2.44
CA ASN A 426 -14.12 -0.91 -3.61
C ASN A 426 -14.93 -1.00 -4.91
N SER A 427 -16.01 -1.80 -4.97
CA SER A 427 -16.94 -1.80 -6.10
C SER A 427 -17.70 -0.48 -6.26
N LEU A 428 -17.71 0.36 -5.22
CA LEU A 428 -18.29 1.71 -5.28
C LEU A 428 -17.29 2.77 -5.72
N LEU A 429 -15.99 2.45 -5.85
CA LEU A 429 -14.94 3.42 -6.13
C LEU A 429 -14.70 3.56 -7.65
N PRO A 430 -15.11 4.68 -8.27
CA PRO A 430 -14.68 5.00 -9.63
C PRO A 430 -13.18 5.29 -9.65
N ILE A 431 -12.54 4.96 -10.77
CA ILE A 431 -11.14 5.31 -11.03
C ILE A 431 -11.02 6.02 -12.38
N SER A 432 -10.46 7.23 -12.35
CA SER A 432 -10.21 8.08 -13.52
C SER A 432 -9.13 9.10 -13.17
N LEU A 433 -8.52 9.73 -14.17
CA LEU A 433 -7.52 10.79 -13.94
C LEU A 433 -8.08 11.95 -13.09
N GLU A 434 -9.34 12.36 -13.33
CA GLU A 434 -10.02 13.42 -12.57
C GLU A 434 -10.19 13.09 -11.08
N ARG A 435 -10.07 11.81 -10.71
CA ARG A 435 -10.16 11.30 -9.33
C ARG A 435 -8.83 10.84 -8.77
N ILE A 436 -7.73 11.21 -9.42
CA ILE A 436 -6.38 10.97 -8.94
C ILE A 436 -5.75 12.30 -8.58
N ASP A 437 -5.31 12.41 -7.33
CA ASP A 437 -4.54 13.56 -6.89
C ASP A 437 -3.24 13.66 -7.72
N PRO A 438 -3.02 14.76 -8.47
CA PRO A 438 -1.91 14.86 -9.41
C PRO A 438 -0.53 14.93 -8.75
N VAL A 439 -0.45 15.13 -7.43
CA VAL A 439 0.83 15.19 -6.69
C VAL A 439 1.21 13.84 -6.08
N SER A 440 0.26 13.16 -5.45
CA SER A 440 0.44 11.94 -4.64
C SER A 440 -0.11 10.67 -5.30
N THR A 441 -0.81 10.80 -6.43
CA THR A 441 -1.61 9.76 -7.09
C THR A 441 -2.68 9.13 -6.19
N GLY A 442 -3.03 9.76 -5.06
CA GLY A 442 -4.06 9.29 -4.17
C GLY A 442 -5.40 9.21 -4.91
N VAL A 443 -6.10 8.08 -4.77
CA VAL A 443 -7.46 7.95 -5.31
C VAL A 443 -8.40 8.74 -4.43
N ASP A 444 -9.21 9.60 -5.05
CA ASP A 444 -10.31 10.28 -4.40
C ASP A 444 -11.37 9.25 -3.96
N SER A 445 -11.41 8.98 -2.65
CA SER A 445 -12.42 8.12 -2.03
C SER A 445 -13.68 8.89 -1.57
N CYS A 446 -13.79 10.18 -1.89
CA CYS A 446 -14.96 11.02 -1.64
C CYS A 446 -16.05 10.65 -2.67
N ILE A 447 -16.84 9.61 -2.37
CA ILE A 447 -17.82 9.09 -3.33
C ILE A 447 -19.26 9.34 -2.84
N ARG A 448 -20.08 9.91 -3.71
CA ARG A 448 -21.54 10.01 -3.50
C ARG A 448 -22.21 8.68 -3.82
N VAL A 449 -23.15 8.28 -2.99
CA VAL A 449 -23.97 7.08 -3.13
C VAL A 449 -25.45 7.38 -2.93
N LYS A 450 -26.29 6.50 -3.46
CA LYS A 450 -27.72 6.41 -3.15
C LYS A 450 -27.99 5.07 -2.48
N ILE A 451 -28.97 5.05 -1.58
CA ILE A 451 -29.43 3.83 -0.94
C ILE A 451 -30.88 3.54 -1.29
N SER A 452 -31.20 2.26 -1.47
CA SER A 452 -32.56 1.78 -1.77
C SER A 452 -32.78 0.41 -1.17
N ARG A 453 -34.04 0.04 -0.93
CA ARG A 453 -34.41 -1.29 -0.44
C ARG A 453 -34.13 -2.34 -1.52
N ALA A 454 -33.70 -3.54 -1.12
CA ALA A 454 -33.34 -4.59 -2.08
C ALA A 454 -34.54 -5.36 -2.66
N ALA A 455 -35.62 -5.51 -1.89
CA ALA A 455 -36.96 -5.93 -2.30
C ALA A 455 -37.96 -5.61 -1.18
#